data_AF-A0A015JA32-F1
#
_entry.id   AF-A0A015JA32-F1
#
_cell.length_a   1.000
_cell.length_b   1.000
_cell.length_c   1.000
_cell.angle_alpha   90.00
_cell.angle_beta   90.00
_cell.angle_gamma   90.00
#
_symmetry.space_group_name_H-M   'P 1'
#
loop_
_entity.id
_entity.type
_entity.pdbx_description
1 polymer ?
#
loop_
_entity_poly.entity_id
_entity_poly.type
_entity_poly.pdbx_seq_one_letter_code
_entity_poly.pdbx_strand_id
1 'polypeptide(L)'
;MAIQPTKANPCSLPTNSETSTDSEKYLFYVIVLTDPTHKLTFKTVSQALPVSWLDIPHEENEWVELKMVQAIKLAVKTIAQEYVWHRMTASEEHQQESQPLEEKQE
;
A
#
# COMPACT_ATOMS: atom_id res chain seq x y z
N MET A 1 -13.64 22.93 -1.38
CA MET A 1 -13.85 21.54 -1.84
C MET A 1 -14.06 20.67 -0.61
N ALA A 2 -15.19 19.97 -0.51
CA ALA A 2 -15.48 19.06 0.59
C ALA A 2 -15.67 17.65 0.04
N ILE A 3 -14.78 16.74 0.40
CA ILE A 3 -14.91 15.30 0.15
C ILE A 3 -15.47 14.72 1.46
N GLN A 4 -16.70 14.20 1.43
CA GLN A 4 -17.34 13.62 2.61
C GLN A 4 -17.24 12.08 2.53
N PRO A 5 -16.61 11.42 3.52
CA PRO A 5 -16.62 9.97 3.59
C PRO A 5 -18.01 9.48 3.99
N THR A 6 -18.59 8.64 3.15
CA THR A 6 -19.78 7.85 3.47
C THR A 6 -19.32 6.54 4.13
N LYS A 7 -20.06 6.10 5.16
CA LYS A 7 -19.82 4.82 5.83
C LYS A 7 -20.17 3.68 4.89
N ALA A 8 -19.18 3.09 4.24
CA ALA A 8 -19.26 1.71 3.77
C ALA A 8 -18.62 0.83 4.85
N ASN A 9 -19.38 -0.12 5.39
CA ASN A 9 -18.87 -1.13 6.33
C ASN A 9 -17.90 -2.04 5.56
N PRO A 10 -16.58 -2.04 5.81
CA PRO A 10 -15.72 -3.06 5.26
C PRO A 10 -15.98 -4.33 6.09
N CYS A 11 -16.79 -5.23 5.55
CA CYS A 11 -17.11 -6.55 6.09
C CYS A 11 -18.09 -6.58 7.28
N SER A 12 -19.35 -6.89 6.98
CA SER A 12 -20.21 -7.68 7.88
C SER A 12 -21.38 -8.24 7.06
N LEU A 13 -21.18 -9.37 6.39
CA LEU A 13 -22.28 -10.20 5.92
C LEU A 13 -22.74 -11.07 7.10
N PRO A 14 -23.98 -10.97 7.58
CA PRO A 14 -24.53 -11.99 8.46
C PRO A 14 -24.75 -13.26 7.63
N THR A 15 -23.84 -14.23 7.75
CA THR A 15 -24.07 -15.60 7.28
C THR A 15 -25.15 -16.23 8.16
N ASN A 16 -26.39 -16.15 7.72
CA ASN A 16 -27.45 -17.02 8.20
C ASN A 16 -28.30 -17.50 7.03
N SER A 17 -27.77 -18.47 6.30
CA SER A 17 -28.56 -19.38 5.48
C SER A 17 -27.69 -20.58 5.12
N GLU A 18 -28.12 -21.75 5.56
CA GLU A 18 -27.58 -23.06 5.24
C GLU A 18 -27.67 -23.33 3.72
N THR A 19 -26.70 -22.82 2.97
CA THR A 19 -26.36 -23.31 1.62
C THR A 19 -24.87 -23.10 1.43
N SER A 20 -24.15 -24.18 1.18
CA SER A 20 -22.72 -24.22 0.89
C SER A 20 -22.36 -23.46 -0.39
N THR A 21 -22.33 -22.13 -0.32
CA THR A 21 -21.73 -21.27 -1.34
C THR A 21 -20.29 -21.02 -0.94
N ASP A 22 -19.34 -21.50 -1.75
CA ASP A 22 -17.90 -21.31 -1.59
C ASP A 22 -17.62 -19.87 -1.16
N SER A 23 -17.07 -19.68 0.04
CA SER A 23 -16.74 -18.37 0.59
C SER A 23 -15.96 -17.57 -0.44
N GLU A 24 -16.42 -16.39 -0.84
CA GLU A 24 -15.70 -15.55 -1.81
C GLU A 24 -14.24 -15.38 -1.38
N LYS A 25 -13.33 -16.03 -2.11
CA LYS A 25 -11.89 -15.98 -1.79
C LYS A 25 -11.29 -14.77 -2.48
N TYR A 26 -10.48 -14.01 -1.72
CA TYR A 26 -9.78 -12.83 -2.22
C TYR A 26 -8.26 -13.06 -2.28
N LEU A 27 -7.66 -12.52 -3.34
CA LEU A 27 -6.23 -12.48 -3.60
C LEU A 27 -5.69 -11.11 -3.19
N PHE A 28 -4.53 -11.12 -2.54
CA PHE A 28 -3.77 -9.92 -2.17
C PHE A 28 -2.31 -10.10 -2.55
N TYR A 29 -1.66 -9.05 -3.04
CA TYR A 29 -0.22 -9.01 -3.21
C TYR A 29 0.42 -8.37 -2.00
N VAL A 30 1.44 -9.00 -1.44
CA VAL A 30 2.29 -8.43 -0.40
C VAL A 30 3.55 -7.90 -1.06
N ILE A 31 3.80 -6.59 -0.92
CA ILE A 31 4.98 -5.93 -1.46
C ILE A 31 5.86 -5.53 -0.29
N VAL A 32 7.14 -5.90 -0.36
CA VAL A 32 8.16 -5.56 0.63
C VAL A 32 9.31 -4.88 -0.09
N LEU A 33 9.69 -3.70 0.38
CA LEU A 33 10.88 -2.99 -0.08
C LEU A 33 11.86 -2.89 1.08
N THR A 34 13.07 -3.39 0.89
CA THR A 34 14.15 -3.29 1.87
C THR A 34 15.33 -2.57 1.24
N ASP A 35 15.75 -1.48 1.88
CA ASP A 35 16.98 -0.75 1.53
C ASP A 35 18.06 -1.09 2.56
N PRO A 36 19.05 -1.94 2.21
CA PRO A 36 20.11 -2.33 3.14
C PRO A 36 21.09 -1.19 3.43
N THR A 37 21.21 -0.20 2.53
CA THR A 37 22.15 0.92 2.69
C THR A 37 21.70 1.83 3.82
N HIS A 38 20.39 2.06 3.93
CA HIS A 38 19.79 2.95 4.93
C HIS A 38 19.02 2.19 6.02
N LYS A 39 19.08 0.85 6.01
CA LYS A 39 18.39 -0.04 6.98
C LYS A 39 16.88 0.22 7.05
N LEU A 40 16.26 0.57 5.94
CA LEU A 40 14.83 0.81 5.86
C LEU A 40 14.09 -0.43 5.35
N THR A 41 12.90 -0.69 5.88
CA THR A 41 12.02 -1.76 5.38
C THR A 41 10.57 -1.28 5.41
N PHE A 42 9.94 -1.35 4.24
CA PHE A 42 8.55 -0.97 4.01
C PHE A 42 7.76 -2.18 3.57
N LYS A 43 6.52 -2.29 4.04
CA LYS A 43 5.62 -3.39 3.70
C LYS A 43 4.24 -2.83 3.40
N THR A 44 3.62 -3.32 2.34
CA THR A 44 2.23 -2.98 2.03
C THR A 44 1.51 -4.16 1.41
N VAL A 45 0.18 -4.07 1.39
CA VAL A 45 -0.71 -5.05 0.79
C VAL A 45 -1.52 -4.34 -0.29
N SER A 46 -1.67 -4.97 -1.45
CA SER A 46 -2.51 -4.44 -2.52
C SER A 46 -3.99 -4.44 -2.13
N GLN A 47 -4.81 -3.76 -2.93
CA GLN A 47 -6.26 -3.95 -2.90
C GLN A 47 -6.64 -5.43 -3.12
N ALA A 48 -7.77 -5.85 -2.54
CA ALA A 48 -8.33 -7.17 -2.72
C ALA A 48 -8.76 -7.40 -4.17
N LEU A 49 -8.48 -8.59 -4.70
CA LEU A 49 -8.91 -9.04 -6.02
C LEU A 49 -9.65 -10.38 -5.88
N PRO A 50 -10.60 -10.73 -6.76
CA PRO A 50 -11.21 -12.06 -6.74
C PRO A 50 -10.18 -13.15 -7.06
N VAL A 51 -10.15 -14.24 -6.29
CA VAL A 51 -9.22 -15.37 -6.56
C VAL A 51 -9.50 -16.02 -7.92
N SER A 52 -10.76 -16.04 -8.35
CA SER A 52 -11.16 -16.59 -9.65
C SER A 52 -10.49 -15.90 -10.84
N TRP A 53 -9.93 -14.70 -10.67
CA TRP A 53 -9.17 -14.02 -11.73
C TRP A 53 -7.87 -14.73 -12.12
N LEU A 54 -7.36 -15.63 -11.27
CA LEU A 54 -6.18 -16.45 -11.59
C LEU A 54 -6.48 -17.54 -12.63
N ASP A 55 -7.74 -17.96 -12.77
CA ASP A 55 -8.15 -19.05 -13.65
C ASP A 55 -8.61 -18.56 -15.03
N ILE A 56 -8.67 -17.25 -15.25
CA ILE A 56 -9.17 -16.65 -16.50
C ILE A 56 -8.03 -16.55 -17.52
N PRO A 57 -8.15 -17.16 -18.72
CA PRO A 57 -7.16 -17.02 -19.78
C PRO A 57 -6.99 -15.56 -20.22
N HIS A 58 -5.75 -15.17 -20.53
CA HIS A 58 -5.44 -13.81 -20.95
C HIS A 58 -6.20 -13.41 -22.23
N GLU A 59 -6.29 -14.32 -23.19
CA GLU A 59 -6.94 -14.10 -24.50
C GLU A 59 -8.44 -13.77 -24.36
N GLU A 60 -9.07 -14.26 -23.30
CA GLU A 60 -10.51 -14.04 -23.05
C GLU A 60 -10.76 -12.72 -22.31
N ASN A 61 -9.85 -12.30 -21.42
CA ASN A 61 -10.06 -11.15 -20.55
C ASN A 61 -8.77 -10.39 -20.21
N GLU A 62 -8.13 -9.78 -21.20
CA GLU A 62 -6.94 -8.93 -21.03
C GLU A 62 -7.09 -7.85 -19.93
N TRP A 63 -8.32 -7.34 -19.75
CA TRP A 63 -8.62 -6.33 -18.74
C TRP A 63 -8.38 -6.82 -17.30
N VAL A 64 -8.51 -8.12 -17.04
CA VAL A 64 -8.28 -8.72 -15.70
C VAL A 64 -6.82 -8.56 -15.33
N GLU A 65 -5.91 -8.92 -16.23
CA GLU A 65 -4.48 -8.72 -16.03
C GLU A 65 -4.16 -7.24 -15.85
N LEU A 66 -4.73 -6.36 -16.68
CA LEU A 66 -4.53 -4.92 -16.55
C LEU A 66 -4.93 -4.43 -15.14
N LYS A 67 -6.03 -4.95 -14.57
CA LYS A 67 -6.48 -4.61 -13.22
C LYS A 67 -5.56 -5.17 -12.14
N MET A 68 -5.07 -6.39 -12.28
CA MET A 68 -4.09 -6.99 -11.37
C MET A 68 -2.78 -6.19 -11.37
N VAL A 69 -2.29 -5.81 -12.55
CA VAL A 69 -1.12 -4.94 -12.71
C VAL A 69 -1.35 -3.56 -12.08
N GLN A 70 -2.54 -2.98 -12.24
CA GLN A 70 -2.89 -1.71 -11.58
C GLN A 70 -2.87 -1.83 -10.05
N ALA A 71 -3.35 -2.94 -9.49
CA ALA A 71 -3.33 -3.20 -8.05
C ALA A 71 -1.89 -3.23 -7.50
N ILE A 72 -0.98 -3.93 -8.19
CA ILE A 72 0.44 -3.97 -7.82
C ILE A 72 1.08 -2.59 -7.97
N LYS A 73 0.84 -1.89 -9.10
CA LYS A 73 1.39 -0.55 -9.36
C LYS A 73 0.98 0.44 -8.27
N LEU A 74 -0.26 0.39 -7.80
CA LEU A 74 -0.73 1.25 -6.73
C LEU A 74 0.01 0.95 -5.41
N ALA A 75 0.12 -0.33 -5.04
CA ALA A 75 0.86 -0.75 -3.85
C ALA A 75 2.33 -0.31 -3.88
N VAL A 76 3.00 -0.49 -5.02
CA VAL A 76 4.39 -0.04 -5.22
C VAL A 76 4.50 1.48 -5.10
N LYS A 77 3.56 2.25 -5.68
CA LYS A 77 3.55 3.71 -5.56
C LYS A 77 3.41 4.16 -4.11
N THR A 78 2.57 3.49 -3.31
CA THR A 78 2.42 3.78 -1.89
C THR A 78 3.74 3.61 -1.14
N ILE A 79 4.42 2.48 -1.32
CA ILE A 79 5.73 2.23 -0.69
C ILE A 79 6.79 3.22 -1.20
N ALA A 80 6.79 3.54 -2.50
CA ALA A 80 7.75 4.47 -3.08
C ALA A 80 7.62 5.87 -2.47
N GLN A 81 6.39 6.34 -2.27
CA GLN A 81 6.14 7.61 -1.60
C GLN A 81 6.64 7.59 -0.15
N GLU A 82 6.37 6.52 0.60
CA GLU A 82 6.83 6.36 1.98
C GLU A 82 8.36 6.32 2.08
N TYR A 83 9.02 5.61 1.16
CA TYR A 83 10.47 5.57 1.05
C TYR A 83 11.06 6.96 0.79
N VAL A 84 10.55 7.68 -0.21
CA VAL A 84 11.03 9.03 -0.54
C VAL A 84 10.84 9.98 0.62
N TRP A 85 9.67 9.93 1.27
CA TRP A 85 9.38 10.72 2.47
C TRP A 85 10.41 10.47 3.57
N HIS A 86 10.64 9.21 3.95
CA HIS A 86 11.63 8.85 4.97
C HIS A 86 13.04 9.30 4.62
N ARG A 87 13.43 9.28 3.34
CA ARG A 87 14.75 9.72 2.89
C ARG A 87 14.90 11.24 2.91
N MET A 88 13.83 11.98 2.63
CA MET A 88 13.83 13.45 2.70
C MET A 88 13.86 13.92 4.15
N THR A 89 13.00 13.39 5.03
CA THR A 89 12.94 13.82 6.43
C THR A 89 14.19 13.42 7.22
N ALA A 90 14.75 12.23 7.01
CA ALA A 90 16.00 11.82 7.68
C ALA A 90 17.21 12.69 7.27
N SER A 91 17.17 13.31 6.07
CA SER A 91 18.21 14.23 5.61
C SER A 91 18.06 15.63 6.22
N GLU A 92 16.83 16.02 6.62
CA GLU A 92 16.54 17.29 7.28
C GLU A 92 16.95 17.26 8.76
N GLU A 93 16.74 16.14 9.45
CA GLU A 93 17.19 15.96 10.85
C GLU A 93 18.72 16.10 10.98
N HIS A 94 19.49 15.64 10.00
CA HIS A 94 20.95 15.81 9.99
C HIS A 94 21.43 17.26 9.70
N GLN A 95 20.56 18.14 9.21
CA GLN A 95 20.91 19.55 8.94
C GLN A 95 20.67 20.46 10.16
N GLN A 96 19.85 20.06 11.14
CA GLN A 96 19.62 20.88 12.33
C GLN A 96 20.72 20.75 13.40
N GLU A 97 21.52 19.69 13.40
CA GLU A 97 22.61 19.50 14.39
C GLU A 97 23.93 20.23 14.02
N SER A 98 23.97 20.93 12.87
CA SER A 98 25.16 21.64 12.39
C SER A 98 25.11 23.17 12.52
N GLN A 99 24.22 23.73 13.34
CA GLN A 99 24.31 25.15 13.75
C GLN A 99 25.19 25.29 15.02
N PRO A 100 26.35 25.97 14.95
CA PRO A 100 27.13 26.26 16.15
C PRO A 100 26.36 27.25 17.03
N LEU A 101 26.28 26.93 18.33
CA LEU A 101 25.88 27.86 19.38
C LEU A 101 26.87 29.03 19.41
N GLU A 102 26.57 30.15 18.76
CA GLU A 102 27.25 31.42 19.01
C GLU A 102 26.76 31.96 20.36
N GLU A 103 27.44 31.53 21.42
CA GLU A 103 27.52 32.21 22.69
C GLU A 103 28.20 33.57 22.47
N LYS A 104 27.45 34.67 22.62
CA LYS A 104 28.03 35.98 22.84
C LYS A 104 27.48 36.58 24.12
N GLN A 105 28.24 36.34 25.18
CA GLN A 105 28.28 37.14 26.40
C GLN A 105 28.83 38.55 26.11
N GLU A 106 28.33 39.48 26.92
CA GLU A 106 28.80 40.84 27.23
C GLU A 106 28.45 41.99 26.29
#